data_AF-A0A2P2KKY6-F1
#
_entry.id   AF-A0A2P2KKY6-F1
#
_cell.length_a   1.000
_cell.length_b   1.000
_cell.length_c   1.000
_cell.angle_alpha   90.00
_cell.angle_beta   90.00
_cell.angle_gamma   90.00
#
_symmetry.space_group_name_H-M   'P 1'
#
loop_
_entity.id
_entity.type
_entity.pdbx_description
1 polymer ?
#
loop_
_entity_poly.entity_id
_entity_poly.type
_entity_poly.pdbx_seq_one_letter_code
_entity_poly.pdbx_strand_id
1 'polypeptide(L)'
;MAISTEFRIWDGVLEITKAAQEKGSNPLLWALQISSNLSSLGVSLPSPELAEVLVSYICWENNVPTLWKFLEKALVLKIVPSFMVLALLSDRVIPYRRSQPVAYKLYMELLKRYAFELKSQVNCPNYEKIMKSIDAILHLSQKFGLRSNGPGILMVEFIYAVVWKLLDASLDDEGLLTLMPEKNSRWAAKSEEMEIDGVDDYNGKRAEHYEKLQNMNTVMAIEIIGKFLQNKITSRILYLASQNLRTDWEGFIERLRLLAANSSALKNSKILTAEDLLQLTLDSWIVLPRETKTSSLQKFHAIMAFRSLISSARQCYGVSGSALWLPLDLALEDAMDGYQVSATSAVEIITGLVKTLQAINGTTWHDTFLGLWIAALRLVQRVRTCCILTTILIFLKEESSFWHLKNDVC
;
A
#
# COMPACT_ATOMS: atom_id res chain seq x y z
N MET A 1 14.48 33.54 2.37
CA MET A 1 13.10 33.99 2.67
C MET A 1 12.05 32.89 2.51
N ALA A 2 12.15 31.97 1.53
CA ALA A 2 11.18 30.86 1.38
C ALA A 2 11.20 29.83 2.54
N ILE A 3 12.39 29.48 3.06
CA ILE A 3 12.56 28.53 4.17
C ILE A 3 11.94 29.06 5.48
N SER A 4 12.01 30.37 5.73
CA SER A 4 11.43 31.00 6.92
C SER A 4 9.90 31.08 6.89
N THR A 5 9.28 31.01 5.71
CA THR A 5 7.82 30.98 5.55
C THR A 5 7.25 29.58 5.67
N GLU A 6 7.92 28.54 5.16
CA GLU A 6 7.47 27.15 5.31
C GLU A 6 7.49 26.71 6.78
N PHE A 7 8.54 27.05 7.54
CA PHE A 7 8.64 26.74 8.97
C PHE A 7 7.47 27.36 9.76
N ARG A 8 7.10 28.60 9.44
CA ARG A 8 5.98 29.31 10.10
C ARG A 8 4.61 28.68 9.86
N ILE A 9 4.38 28.04 8.71
CA ILE A 9 3.09 27.41 8.40
C ILE A 9 2.88 26.19 9.30
N TRP A 10 3.89 25.33 9.39
CA TRP A 10 3.80 24.09 10.17
C TRP A 10 3.80 24.32 11.68
N ASP A 11 4.55 25.32 12.16
CA ASP A 11 4.45 25.79 13.54
C ASP A 11 3.02 26.26 13.85
N GLY A 12 2.41 27.04 12.94
CA GLY A 12 1.02 27.48 13.08
C GLY A 12 0.03 26.31 13.13
N VAL A 13 0.25 25.25 12.34
CA VAL A 13 -0.56 24.02 12.39
C VAL A 13 -0.41 23.33 13.75
N LEU A 14 0.81 23.25 14.30
CA LEU A 14 1.06 22.66 15.62
C LEU A 14 0.40 23.47 16.74
N GLU A 15 0.46 24.80 16.70
CA GLU A 15 -0.19 25.65 17.70
C GLU A 15 -1.72 25.54 17.66
N ILE A 16 -2.31 25.49 16.47
CA ILE A 16 -3.75 25.20 16.31
C ILE A 16 -4.08 23.82 16.88
N THR A 17 -3.22 22.84 16.63
CA THR A 17 -3.37 21.45 17.07
C THR A 17 -3.32 21.33 18.59
N LYS A 18 -2.34 21.94 19.24
CA LYS A 18 -2.22 22.04 20.71
C LYS A 18 -3.45 22.70 21.32
N ALA A 19 -3.84 23.87 20.81
CA ALA A 19 -5.00 24.60 21.31
C ALA A 19 -6.31 23.82 21.13
N ALA A 20 -6.47 23.10 20.02
CA ALA A 20 -7.64 22.27 19.77
C ALA A 20 -7.70 21.07 20.73
N GLN A 21 -6.55 20.44 21.01
CA GLN A 21 -6.41 19.35 21.97
C GLN A 21 -6.76 19.81 23.40
N GLU A 22 -6.19 20.93 23.88
CA GLU A 22 -6.46 21.49 25.20
C GLU A 22 -7.93 21.85 25.41
N LYS A 23 -8.58 22.38 24.36
CA LYS A 23 -10.00 22.75 24.39
C LYS A 23 -10.96 21.56 24.24
N GLY A 24 -10.45 20.35 23.98
CA GLY A 24 -11.29 19.19 23.67
C GLY A 24 -12.16 19.39 22.43
N SER A 25 -11.63 20.10 21.43
CA SER A 25 -12.38 20.49 20.23
C SER A 25 -12.87 19.27 19.44
N ASN A 26 -14.01 19.41 18.76
CA ASN A 26 -14.52 18.36 17.89
C ASN A 26 -13.49 18.04 16.77
N PRO A 27 -13.00 16.79 16.65
CA PRO A 27 -11.95 16.44 15.70
C PRO A 27 -12.30 16.71 14.22
N LEU A 28 -13.57 16.66 13.85
CA LEU A 28 -14.01 16.96 12.48
C LEU A 28 -13.92 18.46 12.18
N LEU A 29 -14.41 19.31 13.10
CA LEU A 29 -14.34 20.76 12.94
C LEU A 29 -12.88 21.25 12.93
N TRP A 30 -12.04 20.65 13.77
CA TRP A 30 -10.61 20.90 13.78
C TRP A 30 -9.95 20.55 12.44
N ALA A 31 -10.25 19.37 11.87
CA ALA A 31 -9.72 18.99 10.55
C ALA A 31 -10.20 19.94 9.43
N LEU A 32 -11.46 20.39 9.46
CA LEU A 32 -11.98 21.38 8.52
C LEU A 32 -11.27 22.74 8.67
N GLN A 33 -10.99 23.18 9.90
CA GLN A 33 -10.26 24.42 10.16
C GLN A 33 -8.84 24.37 9.61
N ILE A 34 -8.10 23.27 9.86
CA ILE A 34 -6.76 23.10 9.29
C ILE A 34 -6.83 23.06 7.75
N SER A 35 -7.77 22.33 7.17
CA SER A 35 -7.95 22.27 5.71
C SER A 35 -8.19 23.65 5.10
N SER A 36 -9.08 24.44 5.71
CA SER A 36 -9.42 25.79 5.27
C SER A 36 -8.22 26.74 5.37
N ASN A 37 -7.47 26.69 6.46
CA ASN A 37 -6.29 27.51 6.68
C ASN A 37 -5.16 27.16 5.69
N LEU A 38 -4.92 25.88 5.45
CA LEU A 38 -3.90 25.44 4.49
C LEU A 38 -4.30 25.82 3.06
N SER A 39 -5.58 25.69 2.72
CA SER A 39 -6.11 26.11 1.42
C SER A 39 -5.98 27.61 1.19
N SER A 40 -6.24 28.45 2.22
CA SER A 40 -6.07 29.91 2.11
C SER A 40 -4.61 30.35 1.99
N LEU A 41 -3.69 29.53 2.52
CA LEU A 41 -2.24 29.70 2.35
C LEU A 41 -1.70 29.09 1.04
N GLY A 42 -2.56 28.53 0.19
CA GLY A 42 -2.17 27.97 -1.11
C GLY A 42 -1.50 26.60 -1.04
N VAL A 43 -1.59 25.89 0.09
CA VAL A 43 -1.03 24.54 0.24
C VAL A 43 -1.93 23.52 -0.48
N SER A 44 -1.35 22.73 -1.39
CA SER A 44 -2.08 21.66 -2.08
C SER A 44 -2.40 20.51 -1.13
N LEU A 45 -3.65 20.06 -1.13
CA LEU A 45 -4.09 18.89 -0.37
C LEU A 45 -4.36 17.69 -1.29
N PRO A 46 -4.03 16.45 -0.87
CA PRO A 46 -3.39 16.09 0.39
C PRO A 46 -1.91 16.51 0.46
N SER A 47 -1.45 16.93 1.65
CA SER A 47 -0.08 17.40 1.89
C SER A 47 0.78 16.32 2.59
N PRO A 48 1.90 15.91 1.97
CA PRO A 48 2.93 15.07 2.60
C PRO A 48 3.50 15.67 3.89
N GLU A 49 3.81 16.96 3.87
CA GLU A 49 4.44 17.68 4.98
C GLU A 49 3.51 17.72 6.20
N LEU A 50 2.21 17.93 5.96
CA LEU A 50 1.21 17.86 7.03
C LEU A 50 1.17 16.47 7.67
N ALA A 51 1.28 15.39 6.90
CA ALA A 51 1.29 14.04 7.45
C ALA A 51 2.48 13.82 8.39
N GLU A 52 3.67 14.32 8.01
CA GLU A 52 4.87 14.24 8.82
C GLU A 52 4.74 15.02 10.13
N VAL A 53 4.23 16.26 10.06
CA VAL A 53 3.99 17.11 11.24
C VAL A 53 2.99 16.46 12.19
N LEU A 54 1.86 15.97 11.66
CA LEU A 54 0.81 15.37 12.48
C LEU A 54 1.27 14.05 13.11
N VAL A 55 1.85 13.12 12.35
CA VAL A 55 2.31 11.84 12.92
C VAL A 55 3.44 12.07 13.93
N SER A 56 4.32 13.06 13.68
CA SER A 56 5.37 13.41 14.63
C SER A 56 4.85 13.96 15.95
N TYR A 57 3.79 14.76 15.89
CA TYR A 57 3.18 15.29 17.09
C TYR A 57 2.41 14.21 17.87
N ILE A 58 1.69 13.32 17.18
CA ILE A 58 0.81 12.30 17.78
C ILE A 58 1.59 11.19 18.48
N CYS A 59 2.72 10.75 17.93
CA CYS A 59 3.49 9.65 18.50
C CYS A 59 4.21 10.08 19.79
N TRP A 60 4.24 9.17 20.78
CA TRP A 60 4.87 9.33 22.10
C TRP A 60 4.11 10.27 23.06
N GLU A 61 4.61 11.48 23.24
CA GLU A 61 4.18 12.40 24.31
C GLU A 61 2.71 12.82 24.18
N ASN A 62 2.15 12.81 22.97
CA ASN A 62 0.75 13.16 22.71
C ASN A 62 -0.08 11.97 22.20
N ASN A 63 0.25 10.74 22.63
CA ASN A 63 -0.53 9.55 22.27
C ASN A 63 -1.90 9.50 22.99
N VAL A 64 -2.81 10.41 22.64
CA VAL A 64 -4.14 10.54 23.26
C VAL A 64 -5.28 10.25 22.27
N PRO A 65 -6.43 9.69 22.72
CA PRO A 65 -7.51 9.26 21.83
C PRO A 65 -8.06 10.36 20.89
N THR A 66 -8.11 11.61 21.35
CA THR A 66 -8.62 12.74 20.56
C THR A 66 -7.75 13.01 19.33
N LEU A 67 -6.45 12.86 19.45
CA LEU A 67 -5.48 13.08 18.37
C LEU A 67 -5.58 11.99 17.28
N TRP A 68 -5.76 10.74 17.68
CA TRP A 68 -6.02 9.65 16.73
C TRP A 68 -7.36 9.81 16.00
N LYS A 69 -8.40 10.25 16.71
CA LYS A 69 -9.69 10.61 16.08
C LYS A 69 -9.52 11.75 15.08
N PHE A 70 -8.70 12.75 15.41
CA PHE A 70 -8.38 13.85 14.51
C PHE A 70 -7.62 13.37 13.27
N LEU A 71 -6.61 12.51 13.44
CA LEU A 71 -5.89 11.90 12.31
C LEU A 71 -6.82 11.09 11.40
N GLU A 72 -7.76 10.34 11.97
CA GLU A 72 -8.80 9.64 11.21
C GLU A 72 -9.64 10.63 10.39
N LYS A 73 -10.06 11.77 10.97
CA LYS A 73 -10.81 12.79 10.23
C LYS A 73 -9.98 13.46 9.14
N ALA A 74 -8.69 13.69 9.37
CA ALA A 74 -7.77 14.21 8.35
C ALA A 74 -7.62 13.24 7.17
N LEU A 75 -7.59 11.92 7.42
CA LEU A 75 -7.59 10.89 6.39
C LEU A 75 -8.92 10.83 5.62
N VAL A 76 -10.06 10.87 6.32
CA VAL A 76 -11.40 10.89 5.70
C VAL A 76 -11.59 12.12 4.79
N LEU A 77 -11.12 13.28 5.23
CA LEU A 77 -11.18 14.53 4.46
C LEU A 77 -10.07 14.66 3.40
N LYS A 78 -9.19 13.65 3.26
CA LYS A 78 -8.07 13.62 2.29
C LYS A 78 -7.17 14.84 2.41
N ILE A 79 -6.95 15.33 3.62
CA ILE A 79 -6.03 16.44 3.92
C ILE A 79 -4.59 15.93 3.98
N VAL A 80 -4.42 14.66 4.38
CA VAL A 80 -3.14 13.95 4.41
C VAL A 80 -3.17 12.70 3.50
N PRO A 81 -2.05 12.34 2.85
CA PRO A 81 -1.97 11.14 2.01
C PRO A 81 -1.93 9.87 2.87
N SER A 82 -2.88 8.95 2.65
CA SER A 82 -3.08 7.82 3.57
C SER A 82 -1.90 6.85 3.59
N PHE A 83 -1.30 6.54 2.44
CA PHE A 83 -0.14 5.64 2.38
C PHE A 83 1.10 6.22 3.06
N MET A 84 1.28 7.54 3.01
CA MET A 84 2.37 8.18 3.74
C MET A 84 2.14 8.14 5.25
N VAL A 85 0.90 8.39 5.70
CA VAL A 85 0.55 8.24 7.12
C VAL A 85 0.79 6.80 7.59
N LEU A 86 0.38 5.80 6.80
CA LEU A 86 0.63 4.40 7.11
C LEU A 86 2.12 4.07 7.11
N ALA A 87 2.92 4.63 6.20
CA ALA A 87 4.38 4.46 6.19
C ALA A 87 5.02 5.04 7.45
N LEU A 88 4.72 6.29 7.80
CA LEU A 88 5.21 6.96 9.01
C LEU A 88 4.85 6.18 10.27
N LEU A 89 3.59 5.76 10.40
CA LEU A 89 3.15 4.97 11.55
C LEU A 89 3.77 3.57 11.57
N SER A 90 3.98 2.93 10.42
CA SER A 90 4.65 1.61 10.38
C SER A 90 6.11 1.69 10.84
N ASP A 91 6.75 2.84 10.66
CA ASP A 91 8.12 3.07 11.08
C ASP A 91 8.20 3.39 12.58
N ARG A 92 7.26 4.20 13.09
CA ARG A 92 7.29 4.64 14.48
C ARG A 92 6.57 3.73 15.46
N VAL A 93 5.48 3.07 15.06
CA VAL A 93 4.60 2.34 15.99
C VAL A 93 4.97 0.87 16.12
N ILE A 94 5.36 0.20 15.02
CA ILE A 94 5.68 -1.23 15.03
C ILE A 94 6.86 -1.58 15.97
N PRO A 95 7.95 -0.80 16.03
CA PRO A 95 9.05 -1.09 16.96
C PRO A 95 8.67 -0.99 18.43
N TYR A 96 7.69 -0.17 18.78
CA TYR A 96 7.26 0.05 20.16
C TYR A 96 5.92 -0.63 20.46
N ARG A 97 5.52 -1.62 19.66
CA ARG A 97 4.20 -2.27 19.78
C ARG A 97 3.95 -2.95 21.13
N ARG A 98 5.00 -3.38 21.84
CA ARG A 98 4.88 -3.98 23.18
C ARG A 98 4.73 -2.91 24.27
N SER A 99 5.52 -1.84 24.20
CA SER A 99 5.46 -0.73 25.17
C SER A 99 4.25 0.20 24.93
N GLN A 100 3.75 0.28 23.69
CA GLN A 100 2.61 1.11 23.27
C GLN A 100 1.55 0.28 22.50
N PRO A 101 0.91 -0.72 23.12
CA PRO A 101 0.01 -1.64 22.42
C PRO A 101 -1.27 -0.98 21.92
N VAL A 102 -1.70 0.12 22.54
CA VAL A 102 -2.86 0.90 22.08
C VAL A 102 -2.56 1.62 20.76
N ALA A 103 -1.37 2.20 20.62
CA ALA A 103 -0.96 2.85 19.36
C ALA A 103 -0.86 1.82 18.23
N TYR A 104 -0.30 0.64 18.51
CA TYR A 104 -0.22 -0.44 17.53
C TYR A 104 -1.59 -0.94 17.08
N LYS A 105 -2.54 -1.07 18.02
CA LYS A 105 -3.94 -1.37 17.71
C LYS A 105 -4.53 -0.34 16.74
N LEU A 106 -4.38 0.95 17.03
CA LEU A 106 -4.94 2.03 16.21
C LEU A 106 -4.29 2.10 14.82
N TYR A 107 -2.97 1.91 14.74
CA TYR A 107 -2.26 1.75 13.46
C TYR A 107 -2.88 0.62 12.62
N MET A 108 -3.10 -0.56 13.21
CA MET A 108 -3.68 -1.70 12.51
C MET A 108 -5.13 -1.45 12.05
N GLU A 109 -5.93 -0.72 12.82
CA GLU A 109 -7.28 -0.31 12.40
C GLU A 109 -7.23 0.65 11.20
N LEU A 110 -6.32 1.62 11.21
CA LEU A 110 -6.09 2.50 10.06
C LEU A 110 -5.60 1.70 8.85
N LEU A 111 -4.69 0.74 9.06
CA LEU A 111 -4.17 -0.11 8.00
C LEU A 111 -5.28 -0.95 7.36
N LYS A 112 -6.14 -1.58 8.17
CA LYS A 112 -7.32 -2.34 7.69
C LYS A 112 -8.24 -1.48 6.82
N ARG A 113 -8.34 -0.19 7.10
CA ARG A 113 -9.23 0.73 6.39
C ARG A 113 -8.63 1.28 5.12
N TYR A 114 -7.39 1.77 5.18
CA TYR A 114 -6.81 2.58 4.11
C TYR A 114 -5.85 1.81 3.20
N ALA A 115 -5.22 0.71 3.66
CA ALA A 115 -4.23 -0.01 2.87
C ALA A 115 -4.80 -0.66 1.60
N PHE A 116 -6.10 -0.92 1.57
CA PHE A 116 -6.79 -1.54 0.44
C PHE A 116 -7.43 -0.53 -0.53
N GLU A 117 -7.29 0.78 -0.26
CA GLU A 117 -7.86 1.85 -1.08
C GLU A 117 -6.93 2.31 -2.23
N LEU A 118 -6.13 1.40 -2.82
CA LEU A 118 -5.08 1.72 -3.81
C LEU A 118 -5.56 2.61 -4.96
N LYS A 119 -6.79 2.38 -5.44
CA LYS A 119 -7.38 3.14 -6.54
C LYS A 119 -7.50 4.64 -6.25
N SER A 120 -7.73 5.01 -4.99
CA SER A 120 -7.80 6.42 -4.58
C SER A 120 -6.41 7.07 -4.46
N GLN A 121 -5.37 6.27 -4.23
CA GLN A 121 -4.02 6.74 -3.94
C GLN A 121 -3.16 6.90 -5.19
N VAL A 122 -3.29 5.99 -6.17
CA VAL A 122 -2.54 6.08 -7.45
C VAL A 122 -3.00 7.27 -8.30
N ASN A 123 -4.25 7.70 -8.14
CA ASN A 123 -4.82 8.85 -8.85
C ASN A 123 -4.68 10.17 -8.09
N CYS A 124 -3.91 10.18 -6.99
CA CYS A 124 -3.78 11.35 -6.14
C CYS A 124 -2.86 12.41 -6.78
N PRO A 125 -3.20 13.71 -6.71
CA PRO A 125 -2.21 14.74 -7.01
C PRO A 125 -0.98 14.53 -6.13
N ASN A 126 0.22 14.80 -6.66
CA ASN A 126 1.50 14.56 -5.99
C ASN A 126 1.88 13.08 -5.75
N TYR A 127 1.27 12.11 -6.46
CA TYR A 127 1.60 10.68 -6.31
C TYR A 127 3.10 10.38 -6.34
N GLU A 128 3.85 10.95 -7.27
CA GLU A 128 5.30 10.76 -7.36
C GLU A 128 6.05 11.29 -6.12
N LYS A 129 5.66 12.48 -5.64
CA LYS A 129 6.24 13.09 -4.44
C LYS A 129 5.91 12.26 -3.20
N ILE A 130 4.67 11.81 -3.06
CA ILE A 130 4.23 10.92 -1.97
C ILE A 130 5.05 9.63 -1.96
N MET A 131 5.24 9.00 -3.12
CA MET A 131 6.01 7.75 -3.17
C MET A 131 7.48 7.95 -2.84
N LYS A 132 8.10 9.06 -3.28
CA LYS A 132 9.45 9.44 -2.88
C LYS A 132 9.57 9.69 -1.37
N SER A 133 8.56 10.32 -0.75
CA SER A 133 8.52 10.48 0.70
C SER A 133 8.40 9.14 1.42
N ILE A 134 7.57 8.21 0.94
CA ILE A 134 7.44 6.86 1.49
C ILE A 134 8.77 6.10 1.40
N ASP A 135 9.47 6.21 0.27
CA ASP A 135 10.81 5.65 0.10
C ASP A 135 11.79 6.22 1.12
N ALA A 136 11.80 7.55 1.30
CA ALA A 136 12.66 8.21 2.28
C ALA A 136 12.38 7.77 3.73
N ILE A 137 11.11 7.53 4.09
CA ILE A 137 10.71 7.09 5.43
C ILE A 137 11.14 5.65 5.70
N LEU A 138 10.88 4.74 4.75
CA LEU A 138 11.07 3.30 4.97
C LEU A 138 12.41 2.77 4.45
N HIS A 139 13.16 3.61 3.74
CA HIS A 139 14.39 3.30 3.03
C HIS A 139 14.20 2.14 2.04
N LEU A 140 13.12 2.17 1.24
CA LEU A 140 12.71 1.05 0.39
C LEU A 140 13.75 0.75 -0.69
N SER A 141 14.16 1.76 -1.46
CA SER A 141 15.14 1.66 -2.53
C SER A 141 16.50 1.15 -2.03
N GLN A 142 16.93 1.62 -0.86
CA GLN A 142 18.14 1.14 -0.20
C GLN A 142 18.00 -0.31 0.28
N LYS A 143 16.87 -0.67 0.88
CA LYS A 143 16.63 -2.02 1.39
C LYS A 143 16.40 -3.03 0.26
N PHE A 144 15.74 -2.69 -0.84
CA PHE A 144 15.55 -3.64 -1.93
C PHE A 144 16.65 -3.57 -2.99
N GLY A 145 17.53 -2.56 -2.94
CA GLY A 145 18.67 -2.43 -3.84
C GLY A 145 18.27 -2.16 -5.29
N LEU A 146 17.03 -1.74 -5.53
CA LEU A 146 16.48 -1.50 -6.86
C LEU A 146 16.87 -0.09 -7.34
N ARG A 147 17.44 0.01 -8.54
CA ARG A 147 17.95 1.28 -9.13
C ARG A 147 16.85 2.17 -9.71
N SER A 148 15.65 1.64 -9.94
CA SER A 148 14.55 2.34 -10.62
C SER A 148 13.50 2.82 -9.61
N ASN A 149 13.49 4.12 -9.31
CA ASN A 149 12.61 4.73 -8.30
C ASN A 149 11.25 5.14 -8.87
N GLY A 150 10.68 4.30 -9.74
CA GLY A 150 9.36 4.54 -10.29
C GLY A 150 8.30 4.43 -9.19
N PRO A 151 7.32 5.34 -9.09
CA PRO A 151 6.32 5.30 -8.01
C PRO A 151 5.49 4.00 -8.00
N GLY A 152 5.33 3.31 -9.13
CA GLY A 152 4.72 1.97 -9.17
C GLY A 152 5.57 0.87 -8.52
N ILE A 153 6.90 0.98 -8.60
CA ILE A 153 7.84 0.04 -7.96
C ILE A 153 7.87 0.30 -6.46
N LEU A 154 7.99 1.57 -6.06
CA LEU A 154 7.92 1.98 -4.66
C LEU A 154 6.61 1.54 -3.99
N MET A 155 5.51 1.49 -4.73
CA MET A 155 4.23 0.97 -4.23
C MET A 155 4.30 -0.53 -3.91
N VAL A 156 4.91 -1.32 -4.81
CA VAL A 156 5.09 -2.77 -4.60
C VAL A 156 5.99 -3.00 -3.40
N GLU A 157 7.11 -2.30 -3.31
CA GLU A 157 8.04 -2.34 -2.19
C GLU A 157 7.37 -1.92 -0.88
N PHE A 158 6.54 -0.88 -0.88
CA PHE A 158 5.81 -0.40 0.29
C PHE A 158 4.85 -1.46 0.84
N ILE A 159 3.97 -2.01 -0.01
CA ILE A 159 3.01 -3.03 0.40
C ILE A 159 3.76 -4.26 0.93
N TYR A 160 4.80 -4.69 0.23
CA TYR A 160 5.63 -5.82 0.64
C TYR A 160 6.31 -5.57 2.00
N ALA A 161 6.91 -4.39 2.18
CA ALA A 161 7.57 -4.01 3.43
C ALA A 161 6.59 -3.95 4.61
N VAL A 162 5.38 -3.43 4.43
CA VAL A 162 4.35 -3.41 5.48
C VAL A 162 3.95 -4.83 5.89
N VAL A 163 3.68 -5.70 4.92
CA VAL A 163 3.31 -7.10 5.21
C VAL A 163 4.45 -7.84 5.90
N TRP A 164 5.69 -7.62 5.46
CA TRP A 164 6.88 -8.19 6.10
C TRP A 164 7.04 -7.69 7.54
N LYS A 165 6.96 -6.38 7.77
CA LYS A 165 7.06 -5.80 9.12
C LYS A 165 6.02 -6.38 10.08
N LEU A 166 4.78 -6.61 9.62
CA LEU A 166 3.74 -7.26 10.41
C LEU A 166 4.07 -8.73 10.71
N LEU A 167 4.61 -9.46 9.73
CA LEU A 167 5.00 -10.86 9.90
C LEU A 167 6.12 -11.00 10.94
N ASP A 168 7.19 -10.22 10.81
CA ASP A 168 8.29 -10.22 11.77
C ASP A 168 7.81 -9.79 13.17
N ALA A 169 6.98 -8.76 13.27
CA ALA A 169 6.39 -8.33 14.54
C ALA A 169 5.58 -9.45 15.20
N SER A 170 4.76 -10.17 14.43
CA SER A 170 3.94 -11.27 14.95
C SER A 170 4.80 -12.45 15.41
N LEU A 171 5.84 -12.81 14.64
CA LEU A 171 6.79 -13.84 15.01
C LEU A 171 7.58 -13.47 16.26
N ASP A 172 8.00 -12.21 16.39
CA ASP A 172 8.71 -11.72 17.57
C ASP A 172 7.80 -11.78 18.80
N ASP A 173 6.56 -11.29 18.69
CA ASP A 173 5.58 -11.28 19.79
C ASP A 173 5.26 -12.68 20.31
N GLU A 174 5.39 -13.71 19.48
CA GLU A 174 5.25 -15.11 19.89
C GLU A 174 6.60 -15.80 20.21
N GLY A 175 7.71 -15.07 20.20
CA GLY A 175 9.06 -15.59 20.47
C GLY A 175 9.62 -16.53 19.40
N LEU A 176 8.93 -16.66 18.25
CA LEU A 176 9.26 -17.60 17.18
C LEU A 176 10.46 -17.18 16.34
N LEU A 177 10.81 -15.89 16.32
CA LEU A 177 12.03 -15.43 15.62
C LEU A 177 13.32 -16.08 16.16
N THR A 178 13.32 -16.56 17.41
CA THR A 178 14.46 -17.27 18.00
C THR A 178 14.76 -18.61 17.30
N LEU A 179 13.78 -19.18 16.59
CA LEU A 179 13.90 -20.45 15.87
C LEU A 179 14.57 -20.28 14.49
N MET A 180 14.75 -19.04 14.01
CA MET A 180 15.36 -18.76 12.71
C MET A 180 16.89 -18.66 12.83
N PRO A 181 17.65 -19.34 11.94
CA PRO A 181 19.12 -19.27 11.95
C PRO A 181 19.64 -17.87 11.58
N GLU A 182 18.89 -17.13 10.75
CA GLU A 182 19.19 -15.74 10.41
C GLU A 182 18.63 -14.78 11.47
N LYS A 183 19.46 -14.43 12.46
CA LYS A 183 19.12 -13.45 13.52
C LYS A 183 18.88 -12.01 13.01
N ASN A 184 19.10 -11.73 11.73
CA ASN A 184 19.09 -10.39 11.17
C ASN A 184 18.02 -10.27 10.08
N SER A 185 16.74 -10.22 10.45
CA SER A 185 15.76 -9.68 9.51
C SER A 185 16.13 -8.22 9.20
N ARG A 186 16.14 -7.85 7.92
CA ARG A 186 16.33 -6.46 7.44
C ARG A 186 15.24 -5.52 7.97
N TRP A 187 14.16 -6.10 8.46
CA TRP A 187 12.99 -5.44 9.03
C TRP A 187 12.78 -5.76 10.50
N ALA A 188 13.77 -6.39 11.17
CA ALA A 188 13.72 -6.73 12.58
C ALA A 188 13.52 -5.46 13.42
N ALA A 189 12.25 -5.13 13.64
CA ALA A 189 11.82 -4.20 14.65
C ALA A 189 11.92 -4.93 15.99
N LYS A 190 13.17 -5.16 16.46
CA LYS A 190 13.40 -5.56 17.85
C LYS A 190 12.56 -4.61 18.69
N SER A 191 11.68 -5.17 19.53
CA SER A 191 10.85 -4.34 20.38
C SER A 191 11.75 -3.39 21.16
N GLU A 192 11.61 -2.08 20.91
CA GLU A 192 12.32 -1.07 21.68
C GLU A 192 11.53 -0.84 22.97
N GLU A 193 12.13 -1.26 24.08
CA GLU A 193 11.59 -1.01 25.41
C GLU A 193 11.87 0.45 25.75
N MET A 194 10.81 1.23 25.90
CA MET A 194 10.90 2.56 26.49
C MET A 194 10.84 2.37 28.00
N GLU A 195 11.83 2.90 28.74
CA GLU A 195 11.78 2.95 30.21
C GLU A 195 10.58 3.83 30.61
N ILE A 196 9.50 3.19 31.07
CA ILE A 196 8.37 3.90 31.67
C ILE A 196 8.65 3.94 33.17
N ASP A 197 9.24 5.03 33.65
CA ASP A 197 9.33 5.32 35.08
C ASP A 197 7.91 5.53 35.63
N GLY A 198 7.43 4.59 36.46
CA GLY A 198 6.07 4.59 36.99
C GLY A 198 5.87 3.68 38.19
N VAL A 199 5.95 4.30 39.37
CA VAL A 199 5.84 3.79 40.75
C VAL A 199 4.58 2.96 41.06
N ASP A 200 4.80 1.90 41.86
CA ASP A 200 3.96 1.11 42.79
C ASP A 200 2.66 0.35 42.36
N ASP A 201 2.67 -0.94 42.75
CA ASP A 201 1.64 -1.89 43.23
C ASP A 201 0.27 -2.04 42.52
N TYR A 202 -0.17 -1.08 41.71
CA TYR A 202 -1.33 -1.19 40.80
C TYR A 202 -1.02 -1.89 39.47
N ASN A 203 0.22 -2.38 39.31
CA ASN A 203 0.78 -2.86 38.05
C ASN A 203 0.27 -4.22 37.59
N GLY A 204 -0.19 -5.12 38.49
CA GLY A 204 -0.62 -6.47 38.09
C GLY A 204 -1.79 -6.49 37.10
N LYS A 205 -2.91 -5.82 37.45
CA LYS A 205 -4.10 -5.75 36.58
C LYS A 205 -3.85 -4.95 35.28
N ARG A 206 -2.97 -3.96 35.32
CA ARG A 206 -2.57 -3.19 34.13
C ARG A 206 -1.67 -4.03 33.21
N ALA A 207 -0.71 -4.75 33.76
CA ALA A 207 0.16 -5.66 33.02
C ALA A 207 -0.66 -6.77 32.35
N GLU A 208 -1.58 -7.42 33.07
CA GLU A 208 -2.49 -8.43 32.51
C GLU A 208 -3.34 -7.87 31.37
N HIS A 209 -3.88 -6.66 31.53
CA HIS A 209 -4.64 -6.00 30.46
C HIS A 209 -3.78 -5.69 29.23
N TYR A 210 -2.53 -5.24 29.44
CA TYR A 210 -1.59 -4.93 28.36
C TYR A 210 -1.17 -6.20 27.62
N GLU A 211 -0.84 -7.27 28.34
CA GLU A 211 -0.52 -8.58 27.78
C GLU A 211 -1.69 -9.14 26.97
N LYS A 212 -2.93 -9.05 27.50
CA LYS A 212 -4.13 -9.44 26.76
C LYS A 212 -4.30 -8.62 25.49
N LEU A 213 -4.06 -7.30 25.55
CA LEU A 213 -4.15 -6.43 24.37
C LEU A 213 -3.04 -6.75 23.35
N GLN A 214 -1.81 -7.02 23.78
CA GLN A 214 -0.71 -7.46 22.92
C GLN A 214 -1.08 -8.77 22.20
N ASN A 215 -1.61 -9.75 22.92
CA ASN A 215 -2.08 -11.02 22.32
C ASN A 215 -3.18 -10.78 21.27
N MET A 216 -4.17 -9.92 21.58
CA MET A 216 -5.21 -9.54 20.61
C MET A 216 -4.64 -8.78 19.40
N ASN A 217 -3.58 -8.01 19.60
CA ASN A 217 -2.89 -7.28 18.54
C ASN A 217 -2.14 -8.25 17.62
N THR A 218 -1.44 -9.25 18.16
CA THR A 218 -0.78 -10.29 17.37
C THR A 218 -1.79 -11.03 16.50
N VAL A 219 -2.93 -11.45 17.06
CA VAL A 219 -4.02 -12.08 16.28
C VAL A 219 -4.47 -11.14 15.14
N MET A 220 -4.68 -9.86 15.45
CA MET A 220 -5.11 -8.88 14.46
C MET A 220 -4.08 -8.65 13.35
N ALA A 221 -2.78 -8.63 13.67
CA ALA A 221 -1.70 -8.49 12.70
C ALA A 221 -1.69 -9.66 11.72
N ILE A 222 -1.80 -10.89 12.24
CA ILE A 222 -1.88 -12.11 11.44
C ILE A 222 -3.10 -12.10 10.51
N GLU A 223 -4.27 -11.66 11.01
CA GLU A 223 -5.46 -11.50 10.18
C GLU A 223 -5.26 -10.47 9.06
N ILE A 224 -4.53 -9.37 9.31
CA ILE A 224 -4.23 -8.37 8.29
C ILE A 224 -3.30 -8.95 7.22
N ILE A 225 -2.28 -9.71 7.60
CA ILE A 225 -1.40 -10.43 6.66
C ILE A 225 -2.25 -11.33 5.75
N GLY A 226 -3.15 -12.12 6.33
CA GLY A 226 -4.10 -12.95 5.57
C GLY A 226 -4.93 -12.13 4.59
N LYS A 227 -5.47 -10.99 5.01
CA LYS A 227 -6.23 -10.07 4.13
C LYS A 227 -5.40 -9.55 2.96
N PHE A 228 -4.13 -9.19 3.16
CA PHE A 228 -3.24 -8.77 2.07
C PHE A 228 -3.00 -9.89 1.05
N LEU A 229 -2.80 -11.11 1.52
CA LEU A 229 -2.56 -12.29 0.69
C LEU A 229 -3.80 -12.79 -0.06
N GLN A 230 -5.00 -12.54 0.49
CA GLN A 230 -6.27 -12.97 -0.10
C GLN A 230 -6.91 -11.91 -1.00
N ASN A 231 -6.69 -10.61 -0.74
CA ASN A 231 -7.28 -9.55 -1.54
C ASN A 231 -6.70 -9.53 -2.96
N LYS A 232 -7.58 -9.55 -3.98
CA LYS A 232 -7.21 -9.66 -5.40
C LYS A 232 -6.11 -8.70 -5.85
N ILE A 233 -6.14 -7.44 -5.39
CA ILE A 233 -5.21 -6.42 -5.85
C ILE A 233 -3.88 -6.56 -5.11
N THR A 234 -3.92 -6.66 -3.79
CA THR A 234 -2.70 -6.72 -2.98
C THR A 234 -1.97 -8.05 -3.13
N SER A 235 -2.68 -9.15 -3.33
CA SER A 235 -2.06 -10.46 -3.59
C SER A 235 -1.27 -10.45 -4.90
N ARG A 236 -1.77 -9.76 -5.94
CA ARG A 236 -1.03 -9.55 -7.19
C ARG A 236 0.16 -8.64 -7.04
N ILE A 237 0.07 -7.61 -6.19
CA ILE A 237 1.21 -6.77 -5.86
C ILE A 237 2.29 -7.57 -5.15
N LEU A 238 1.90 -8.43 -4.19
CA LEU A 238 2.83 -9.34 -3.51
C LEU A 238 3.40 -10.39 -4.46
N TYR A 239 2.63 -10.87 -5.43
CA TYR A 239 3.14 -11.70 -6.51
C TYR A 239 4.17 -10.97 -7.38
N LEU A 240 3.95 -9.70 -7.71
CA LEU A 240 4.96 -8.90 -8.40
C LEU A 240 6.23 -8.79 -7.52
N ALA A 241 6.10 -8.61 -6.21
CA ALA A 241 7.25 -8.64 -5.31
C ALA A 241 7.99 -10.00 -5.38
N SER A 242 7.27 -11.13 -5.36
CA SER A 242 7.88 -12.47 -5.42
C SER A 242 8.68 -12.73 -6.69
N GLN A 243 8.21 -12.19 -7.83
CA GLN A 243 8.89 -12.34 -9.12
C GLN A 243 10.15 -11.47 -9.23
N ASN A 244 10.20 -10.32 -8.55
CA ASN A 244 11.29 -9.35 -8.70
C ASN A 244 12.28 -9.38 -7.52
N LEU A 245 11.89 -9.92 -6.35
CA LEU A 245 12.68 -9.97 -5.10
C LEU A 245 12.80 -11.41 -4.58
N ARG A 246 13.30 -12.32 -5.43
CA ARG A 246 13.21 -13.78 -5.20
C ARG A 246 13.87 -14.25 -3.89
N THR A 247 15.05 -13.74 -3.57
CA THR A 247 15.78 -14.09 -2.34
C THR A 247 15.05 -13.60 -1.10
N ASP A 248 14.53 -12.37 -1.11
CA ASP A 248 13.72 -11.86 -0.01
C ASP A 248 12.42 -12.68 0.10
N TRP A 249 11.79 -13.03 -1.02
CA TRP A 249 10.55 -13.80 -1.03
C TRP A 249 10.68 -15.20 -0.41
N GLU A 250 11.79 -15.91 -0.66
CA GLU A 250 12.04 -17.21 -0.02
C GLU A 250 12.10 -17.07 1.50
N GLY A 251 12.81 -16.06 2.01
CA GLY A 251 12.85 -15.76 3.44
C GLY A 251 11.50 -15.31 4.02
N PHE A 252 10.69 -14.59 3.24
CA PHE A 252 9.32 -14.22 3.62
C PHE A 252 8.44 -15.46 3.79
N ILE A 253 8.48 -16.37 2.82
CA ILE A 253 7.68 -17.59 2.83
C ILE A 253 8.09 -18.54 3.95
N GLU A 254 9.39 -18.67 4.23
CA GLU A 254 9.87 -19.46 5.36
C GLU A 254 9.29 -18.94 6.69
N ARG A 255 9.33 -17.62 6.91
CA ARG A 255 8.74 -16.95 8.08
C ARG A 255 7.22 -17.16 8.15
N LEU A 256 6.54 -17.09 7.00
CA LEU A 256 5.10 -17.30 6.95
C LEU A 256 4.72 -18.74 7.32
N ARG A 257 5.50 -19.73 6.85
CA ARG A 257 5.33 -21.15 7.21
C ARG A 257 5.64 -21.41 8.68
N LEU A 258 6.69 -20.77 9.22
CA LEU A 258 7.04 -20.84 10.64
C LEU A 258 5.89 -20.34 11.51
N LEU A 259 5.31 -19.20 11.15
CA LEU A 259 4.13 -18.62 11.81
C LEU A 259 2.95 -19.61 11.72
N ALA A 260 2.64 -20.13 10.53
CA ALA A 260 1.52 -21.05 10.34
C ALA A 260 1.62 -22.30 11.21
N ALA A 261 2.81 -22.88 11.31
CA ALA A 261 3.03 -24.13 12.02
C ALA A 261 3.03 -23.97 13.55
N ASN A 262 3.50 -22.83 14.07
CA ASN A 262 3.81 -22.68 15.50
C ASN A 262 2.98 -21.61 16.22
N SER A 263 2.29 -20.73 15.50
CA SER A 263 1.55 -19.62 16.11
C SER A 263 0.39 -20.10 16.99
N SER A 264 0.44 -19.68 18.24
CA SER A 264 -0.65 -19.78 19.21
C SER A 264 -1.74 -18.74 18.93
N ALA A 265 -1.36 -17.55 18.46
CA ALA A 265 -2.32 -16.49 18.12
C ALA A 265 -3.19 -16.89 16.93
N LEU A 266 -2.62 -17.56 15.93
CA LEU A 266 -3.34 -18.04 14.75
C LEU A 266 -4.39 -19.10 15.14
N LYS A 267 -4.09 -19.98 16.10
CA LYS A 267 -5.08 -20.94 16.64
C LYS A 267 -6.29 -20.26 17.29
N ASN A 268 -6.11 -19.03 17.78
CA ASN A 268 -7.16 -18.23 18.40
C ASN A 268 -7.88 -17.31 17.40
N SER A 269 -7.42 -17.22 16.15
CA SER A 269 -8.10 -16.43 15.12
C SER A 269 -9.40 -17.11 14.68
N LYS A 270 -10.43 -16.29 14.45
CA LYS A 270 -11.72 -16.74 13.91
C LYS A 270 -11.83 -16.57 12.39
N ILE A 271 -10.90 -15.82 11.80
CA ILE A 271 -10.98 -15.35 10.41
C ILE A 271 -10.00 -16.12 9.52
N LEU A 272 -8.86 -16.55 10.07
CA LEU A 272 -7.78 -17.17 9.31
C LEU A 272 -7.27 -18.40 10.05
N THR A 273 -7.22 -19.55 9.39
CA THR A 273 -6.65 -20.78 9.97
C THR A 273 -5.19 -20.99 9.55
N ALA A 274 -4.49 -21.90 10.24
CA ALA A 274 -3.14 -22.30 9.88
C ALA A 274 -3.09 -22.91 8.47
N GLU A 275 -4.08 -23.72 8.14
CA GLU A 275 -4.24 -24.34 6.82
C GLU A 275 -4.47 -23.29 5.74
N ASP A 276 -5.32 -22.28 5.99
CA ASP A 276 -5.51 -21.17 5.05
C ASP A 276 -4.18 -20.47 4.79
N LEU A 277 -3.44 -20.14 5.85
CA LEU A 277 -2.16 -19.43 5.74
C LEU A 277 -1.08 -20.27 5.03
N LEU A 278 -1.05 -21.59 5.25
CA LEU A 278 -0.18 -22.51 4.51
C LEU A 278 -0.58 -22.61 3.03
N GLN A 279 -1.87 -22.66 2.70
CA GLN A 279 -2.33 -22.66 1.31
C GLN A 279 -1.88 -21.40 0.57
N LEU A 280 -1.85 -20.25 1.25
CA LEU A 280 -1.34 -18.98 0.70
C LEU A 280 0.18 -19.03 0.39
N THR A 281 0.94 -19.99 0.92
CA THR A 281 2.38 -20.18 0.68
C THR A 281 2.73 -21.17 -0.42
N LEU A 282 1.73 -21.87 -0.98
CA LEU A 282 1.96 -22.82 -2.06
C LEU A 282 2.17 -22.04 -3.36
N ASP A 283 3.17 -22.43 -4.16
CA ASP A 283 3.50 -21.81 -5.45
C ASP A 283 2.31 -21.77 -6.42
N SER A 284 1.30 -22.63 -6.19
CA SER A 284 0.04 -22.65 -6.94
C SER A 284 -0.92 -21.53 -6.58
N TRP A 285 -0.86 -20.94 -5.39
CA TRP A 285 -1.76 -19.83 -4.98
C TRP A 285 -1.37 -18.49 -5.60
N ILE A 286 -0.08 -18.37 -5.89
CA ILE A 286 0.47 -17.32 -6.75
C ILE A 286 -0.16 -17.37 -8.17
N VAL A 287 -0.76 -18.50 -8.55
CA VAL A 287 -1.61 -18.70 -9.73
C VAL A 287 -3.09 -18.84 -9.30
N LEU A 288 -3.61 -17.78 -8.67
CA LEU A 288 -5.02 -17.47 -8.34
C LEU A 288 -5.81 -18.44 -7.41
N PRO A 289 -6.66 -17.90 -6.50
CA PRO A 289 -7.70 -18.67 -5.82
C PRO A 289 -8.73 -19.19 -6.83
N ARG A 290 -9.04 -20.48 -6.73
CA ARG A 290 -10.10 -21.14 -7.50
C ARG A 290 -11.48 -20.62 -7.08
N GLU A 291 -11.96 -19.54 -7.69
CA GLU A 291 -13.39 -19.22 -7.64
C GLU A 291 -14.16 -20.27 -8.46
N THR A 292 -14.77 -21.20 -7.74
CA THR A 292 -15.76 -22.13 -8.31
C THR A 292 -16.92 -21.35 -8.91
N LYS A 293 -17.03 -21.40 -10.24
CA LYS A 293 -18.21 -21.12 -11.09
C LYS A 293 -19.41 -20.47 -10.38
N THR A 294 -19.52 -19.14 -10.50
CA THR A 294 -20.83 -18.50 -10.66
C THR A 294 -20.71 -17.25 -11.56
N SER A 295 -21.42 -17.32 -12.69
CA SER A 295 -21.82 -16.28 -13.64
C SER A 295 -20.78 -15.27 -14.16
N SER A 296 -20.49 -15.41 -15.45
CA SER A 296 -19.73 -14.49 -16.33
C SER A 296 -20.24 -13.04 -16.39
N LEU A 297 -21.35 -12.72 -15.73
CA LEU A 297 -21.99 -11.40 -15.77
C LEU A 297 -21.47 -10.44 -14.68
N GLN A 298 -20.99 -10.94 -13.53
CA GLN A 298 -20.47 -10.09 -12.44
C GLN A 298 -19.08 -9.51 -12.72
N LYS A 299 -18.29 -10.15 -13.59
CA LYS A 299 -16.96 -9.67 -14.00
C LYS A 299 -17.00 -8.35 -14.76
N PHE A 300 -18.12 -8.01 -15.40
CA PHE A 300 -18.30 -6.77 -16.15
C PHE A 300 -18.55 -5.53 -15.27
N HIS A 301 -19.04 -5.71 -14.02
CA HIS A 301 -19.33 -4.57 -13.14
C HIS A 301 -18.08 -4.02 -12.41
N ALA A 302 -17.10 -4.86 -12.09
CA ALA A 302 -15.81 -4.41 -11.55
C ALA A 302 -15.01 -3.59 -12.58
N ILE A 303 -15.18 -3.91 -13.87
CA ILE A 303 -14.53 -3.26 -15.01
C ILE A 303 -15.24 -1.94 -15.38
N MET A 304 -16.57 -1.88 -15.29
CA MET A 304 -17.33 -0.62 -15.42
C MET A 304 -16.99 0.42 -14.34
N ALA A 305 -16.56 -0.02 -13.14
CA ALA A 305 -16.10 0.88 -12.09
C ALA A 305 -14.80 1.60 -12.46
N PHE A 306 -14.00 1.13 -13.42
CA PHE A 306 -12.87 1.90 -13.98
C PHE A 306 -13.34 2.92 -15.04
N ARG A 307 -14.40 2.59 -15.79
CA ARG A 307 -14.97 3.43 -16.86
C ARG A 307 -15.63 4.72 -16.34
N SER A 308 -16.26 4.68 -15.16
CA SER A 308 -16.90 5.85 -14.54
C SER A 308 -15.92 6.82 -13.84
N LEU A 309 -14.64 6.44 -13.71
CA LEU A 309 -13.67 7.15 -12.86
C LEU A 309 -12.93 8.32 -13.54
N ILE A 310 -13.16 8.52 -14.83
CA ILE A 310 -12.21 9.23 -15.70
C ILE A 310 -12.83 10.54 -16.24
N SER A 311 -14.07 10.84 -15.87
CA SER A 311 -14.80 12.03 -16.36
C SER A 311 -14.55 13.31 -15.54
N SER A 312 -13.85 13.28 -14.41
CA SER A 312 -13.65 14.48 -13.55
C SER A 312 -12.21 14.99 -13.45
N ALA A 313 -11.23 14.28 -14.00
CA ALA A 313 -9.81 14.67 -13.93
C ALA A 313 -9.36 15.39 -15.21
N ARG A 314 -9.95 16.56 -15.49
CA ARG A 314 -9.60 17.35 -16.67
C ARG A 314 -8.81 18.60 -16.29
N GLN A 315 -7.70 18.46 -15.56
CA GLN A 315 -6.62 19.46 -15.56
C GLN A 315 -5.48 19.00 -14.66
N CYS A 316 -4.31 18.72 -15.26
CA CYS A 316 -3.00 19.25 -14.87
C CYS A 316 -1.92 18.54 -15.70
N TYR A 317 -1.10 19.34 -16.38
CA TYR A 317 -0.07 18.89 -17.33
C TYR A 317 1.18 18.35 -16.62
N GLY A 318 1.76 17.29 -17.21
CA GLY A 318 3.17 16.93 -17.07
C GLY A 318 3.47 15.88 -15.99
N VAL A 319 3.21 14.60 -16.27
CA VAL A 319 3.68 13.48 -15.43
C VAL A 319 4.59 12.57 -16.24
N SER A 320 5.82 12.37 -15.72
CA SER A 320 6.86 11.47 -16.22
C SER A 320 6.30 10.06 -16.52
N GLY A 321 6.72 9.44 -17.63
CA GLY A 321 6.20 8.17 -18.18
C GLY A 321 6.26 6.91 -17.29
N SER A 322 6.61 7.04 -16.01
CA SER A 322 6.69 5.97 -15.00
C SER A 322 5.36 5.68 -14.29
N ALA A 323 4.37 6.58 -14.34
CA ALA A 323 3.09 6.39 -13.64
C ALA A 323 2.19 5.29 -14.26
N LEU A 324 2.49 4.89 -15.50
CA LEU A 324 1.69 3.98 -16.32
C LEU A 324 1.88 2.49 -15.95
N TRP A 325 2.95 2.14 -15.24
CA TRP A 325 3.51 0.80 -15.27
C TRP A 325 2.73 -0.20 -14.42
N LEU A 326 2.32 0.20 -13.21
CA LEU A 326 1.60 -0.67 -12.30
C LEU A 326 0.18 -1.02 -12.81
N PRO A 327 -0.62 -0.07 -13.33
CA PRO A 327 -1.89 -0.40 -13.97
C PRO A 327 -1.75 -1.33 -15.18
N LEU A 328 -0.70 -1.14 -16.00
CA LEU A 328 -0.42 -1.99 -17.16
C LEU A 328 0.01 -3.40 -16.76
N ASP A 329 0.92 -3.53 -15.79
CA ASP A 329 1.37 -4.82 -15.27
C ASP A 329 0.20 -5.62 -14.68
N LEU A 330 -0.68 -4.97 -13.90
CA LEU A 330 -1.87 -5.61 -13.34
C LEU A 330 -2.89 -6.05 -14.40
N ALA A 331 -3.11 -5.22 -15.43
CA ALA A 331 -4.04 -5.52 -16.52
C ALA A 331 -3.52 -6.65 -17.43
N LEU A 332 -2.21 -6.68 -17.69
CA LEU A 332 -1.57 -7.75 -18.45
C LEU A 332 -1.60 -9.07 -17.69
N GLU A 333 -1.39 -9.06 -16.37
CA GLU A 333 -1.51 -10.26 -15.54
C GLU A 333 -2.96 -10.79 -15.54
N ASP A 334 -3.97 -9.91 -15.41
CA ASP A 334 -5.40 -10.26 -15.56
C ASP A 334 -5.70 -10.91 -16.92
N ALA A 335 -5.09 -10.40 -17.99
CA ALA A 335 -5.29 -10.91 -19.34
C ALA A 335 -4.62 -12.27 -19.59
N MET A 336 -3.57 -12.60 -18.81
CA MET A 336 -2.85 -13.87 -18.90
C MET A 336 -3.45 -15.00 -18.06
N ASP A 337 -4.42 -14.73 -17.19
CA ASP A 337 -5.22 -15.75 -16.49
C ASP A 337 -6.08 -16.52 -17.53
N GLY A 338 -5.41 -17.34 -18.35
CA GLY A 338 -5.85 -17.94 -19.61
C GLY A 338 -6.96 -19.00 -19.52
N TYR A 339 -7.76 -18.95 -18.46
CA TYR A 339 -8.90 -19.84 -18.25
C TYR A 339 -10.26 -19.13 -18.39
N GLN A 340 -10.30 -17.80 -18.56
CA GLN A 340 -11.57 -17.04 -18.47
C GLN A 340 -11.79 -15.90 -19.49
N VAL A 341 -10.79 -15.43 -20.24
CA VAL A 341 -10.95 -14.26 -21.12
C VAL A 341 -10.53 -14.63 -22.56
N SER A 342 -11.43 -14.43 -23.53
CA SER A 342 -11.10 -14.61 -24.95
C SER A 342 -10.06 -13.55 -25.37
N ALA A 343 -9.17 -13.90 -26.32
CA ALA A 343 -8.12 -13.00 -26.79
C ALA A 343 -8.68 -11.63 -27.24
N THR A 344 -9.88 -11.61 -27.85
CA THR A 344 -10.60 -10.40 -28.27
C THR A 344 -10.98 -9.50 -27.08
N SER A 345 -11.46 -10.09 -25.98
CA SER A 345 -11.84 -9.32 -24.79
C SER A 345 -10.63 -8.76 -24.06
N ALA A 346 -9.50 -9.50 -24.02
CA ALA A 346 -8.25 -8.99 -23.47
C ALA A 346 -7.69 -7.82 -24.28
N VAL A 347 -7.74 -7.90 -25.61
CA VAL A 347 -7.35 -6.82 -26.54
C VAL A 347 -8.20 -5.57 -26.33
N GLU A 348 -9.51 -5.71 -26.18
CA GLU A 348 -10.41 -4.57 -25.89
C GLU A 348 -10.12 -3.92 -24.54
N ILE A 349 -9.83 -4.72 -23.51
CA ILE A 349 -9.48 -4.22 -22.17
C ILE A 349 -8.15 -3.46 -22.20
N ILE A 350 -7.12 -4.03 -22.81
CA ILE A 350 -5.80 -3.39 -22.93
C ILE A 350 -5.92 -2.11 -23.78
N THR A 351 -6.64 -2.16 -24.91
CA THR A 351 -6.92 -0.98 -25.75
C THR A 351 -7.60 0.13 -24.94
N GLY A 352 -8.63 -0.23 -24.19
CA GLY A 352 -9.39 0.71 -23.36
C GLY A 352 -8.53 1.34 -22.26
N LEU A 353 -7.68 0.55 -21.61
CA LEU A 353 -6.76 1.00 -20.56
C LEU A 353 -5.64 1.89 -21.11
N VAL A 354 -5.06 1.55 -22.26
CA VAL A 354 -4.01 2.35 -22.92
C VAL A 354 -4.58 3.71 -23.35
N LYS A 355 -5.77 3.73 -23.96
CA LYS A 355 -6.47 4.97 -24.34
C LYS A 355 -6.75 5.88 -23.15
N THR A 356 -7.21 5.31 -22.04
CA THR A 356 -7.51 6.10 -20.85
C THR A 356 -6.25 6.62 -20.17
N LEU A 357 -5.22 5.78 -20.04
CA LEU A 357 -3.94 6.16 -19.48
C LEU A 357 -3.24 7.25 -20.32
N GLN A 358 -3.33 7.19 -21.65
CA GLN A 358 -2.83 8.23 -22.55
C GLN A 358 -3.54 9.57 -22.31
N ALA A 359 -4.87 9.55 -22.27
CA ALA A 359 -5.71 10.73 -22.10
C ALA A 359 -5.55 11.41 -20.73
N ILE A 360 -5.40 10.62 -19.65
CA ILE A 360 -5.28 11.12 -18.28
C ILE A 360 -3.90 11.72 -18.01
N ASN A 361 -2.85 11.06 -18.48
CA ASN A 361 -1.47 11.51 -18.21
C ASN A 361 -1.01 12.58 -19.20
N GLY A 362 -1.82 12.93 -20.21
CA GLY A 362 -1.44 13.87 -21.27
C GLY A 362 -0.18 13.44 -22.02
N THR A 363 0.07 12.13 -22.09
CA THR A 363 1.29 11.56 -22.68
C THR A 363 1.10 11.36 -24.18
N THR A 364 2.20 11.33 -24.93
CA THR A 364 2.11 10.99 -26.34
C THR A 364 1.68 9.53 -26.49
N TRP A 365 1.07 9.22 -27.63
CA TRP A 365 0.82 7.82 -27.99
C TRP A 365 2.10 7.00 -27.95
N HIS A 366 3.21 7.57 -28.42
CA HIS A 366 4.52 6.92 -28.39
C HIS A 366 4.92 6.50 -26.97
N ASP A 367 4.85 7.41 -25.99
CA ASP A 367 5.23 7.12 -24.59
C ASP A 367 4.29 6.10 -23.93
N THR A 368 2.99 6.16 -24.26
CA THR A 368 2.00 5.21 -23.73
C THR A 368 2.22 3.81 -24.30
N PHE A 369 2.47 3.70 -25.61
CA PHE A 369 2.81 2.45 -26.27
C PHE A 369 4.15 1.91 -25.80
N LEU A 370 5.15 2.76 -25.56
CA LEU A 370 6.43 2.37 -24.99
C LEU A 370 6.25 1.82 -23.57
N GLY A 371 5.39 2.43 -22.76
CA GLY A 371 5.01 1.92 -21.44
C GLY A 371 4.34 0.54 -21.50
N LEU A 372 3.39 0.36 -22.43
CA LEU A 372 2.75 -0.94 -22.69
C LEU A 372 3.78 -1.99 -23.15
N TRP A 373 4.66 -1.62 -24.08
CA TRP A 373 5.70 -2.49 -24.62
C TRP A 373 6.71 -2.90 -23.55
N ILE A 374 7.13 -1.98 -22.67
CA ILE A 374 8.01 -2.30 -21.55
C ILE A 374 7.31 -3.18 -20.51
N ALA A 375 6.03 -2.94 -20.20
CA ALA A 375 5.23 -3.82 -19.34
C ALA A 375 5.12 -5.25 -19.92
N ALA A 376 4.83 -5.33 -21.22
CA ALA A 376 4.82 -6.57 -21.98
C ALA A 376 6.17 -7.30 -21.99
N LEU A 377 7.28 -6.60 -22.25
CA LEU A 377 8.61 -7.18 -22.23
C LEU A 377 8.97 -7.71 -20.84
N ARG A 378 8.65 -6.95 -19.78
CA ARG A 378 8.83 -7.40 -18.39
C ARG A 378 8.01 -8.67 -18.12
N LEU A 379 6.80 -8.78 -18.66
CA LEU A 379 5.96 -9.98 -18.57
C LEU A 379 6.56 -11.18 -19.31
N VAL A 380 7.00 -11.00 -20.56
CA VAL A 380 7.59 -12.05 -21.40
C VAL A 380 8.89 -12.59 -20.78
N GLN A 381 9.72 -11.70 -20.24
CA GLN A 381 10.94 -12.07 -19.53
C GLN A 381 10.66 -12.89 -18.27
N ARG A 382 9.49 -12.72 -17.64
CA ARG A 382 9.08 -13.43 -16.42
C ARG A 382 8.45 -14.80 -16.71
N VAL A 383 7.63 -14.93 -17.76
CA VAL A 383 6.76 -16.11 -17.96
C VAL A 383 7.34 -17.21 -18.86
N ARG A 384 8.42 -16.97 -19.61
CA ARG A 384 9.03 -17.97 -20.55
C ARG A 384 8.06 -18.60 -21.56
N THR A 385 6.85 -18.06 -21.75
CA THR A 385 5.83 -18.66 -22.64
C THR A 385 5.57 -17.77 -23.86
N CYS A 386 5.70 -18.36 -25.05
CA CYS A 386 5.64 -17.72 -26.38
C CYS A 386 4.28 -17.09 -26.73
N CYS A 387 3.19 -17.50 -26.06
CA CYS A 387 1.81 -17.07 -26.38
C CYS A 387 1.54 -15.57 -26.14
N ILE A 388 2.36 -14.90 -25.32
CA ILE A 388 2.25 -13.47 -25.00
C ILE A 388 2.63 -12.60 -26.21
N LEU A 389 3.68 -13.01 -26.93
CA LEU A 389 4.11 -12.36 -28.16
C LEU A 389 3.00 -12.39 -29.20
N THR A 390 2.25 -13.48 -29.31
CA THR A 390 1.16 -13.58 -30.29
C THR A 390 0.01 -12.62 -30.00
N THR A 391 -0.46 -12.48 -28.77
CA THR A 391 -1.56 -11.54 -28.44
C THR A 391 -1.14 -10.08 -28.61
N ILE A 392 0.10 -9.75 -28.22
CA ILE A 392 0.67 -8.41 -28.38
C ILE A 392 0.99 -8.11 -29.84
N LEU A 393 1.48 -9.09 -30.60
CA LEU A 393 1.69 -8.96 -32.05
C LEU A 393 0.36 -8.86 -32.79
N ILE A 394 -0.71 -9.53 -32.34
CA ILE A 394 -2.06 -9.36 -32.89
C ILE A 394 -2.57 -7.94 -32.62
N PHE A 395 -2.43 -7.45 -31.38
CA PHE A 395 -2.76 -6.08 -30.99
C PHE A 395 -2.00 -5.04 -31.83
N LEU A 396 -0.67 -5.18 -31.93
CA LEU A 396 0.18 -4.30 -32.73
C LEU A 396 -0.08 -4.42 -34.23
N LYS A 397 -0.46 -5.60 -34.72
CA LYS A 397 -0.81 -5.83 -36.13
C LYS A 397 -2.16 -5.21 -36.49
N GLU A 398 -3.17 -5.34 -35.63
CA GLU A 398 -4.48 -4.71 -35.80
C GLU A 398 -4.37 -3.18 -35.75
N GLU A 399 -3.55 -2.61 -34.86
CA GLU A 399 -3.35 -1.16 -34.81
C GLU A 399 -2.38 -0.62 -35.88
N SER A 400 -1.34 -1.35 -36.31
CA SER A 400 -0.51 -0.88 -37.45
C SER A 400 -1.31 -0.80 -38.76
N SER A 401 -2.33 -1.66 -38.90
CA SER A 401 -3.31 -1.60 -40.01
C SER A 401 -4.18 -0.34 -39.92
N PHE A 402 -4.48 0.11 -38.70
CA PHE A 402 -5.23 1.34 -38.42
C PHE A 402 -4.39 2.61 -38.67
N TRP A 403 -3.06 2.52 -38.57
CA TRP A 403 -2.13 3.61 -38.87
C TRP A 403 -1.81 3.74 -40.37
N HIS A 404 -1.69 2.64 -41.10
CA HIS A 404 -1.53 2.70 -42.56
C HIS A 404 -2.75 3.31 -43.26
N LEU A 405 -3.97 3.10 -42.75
CA LEU A 405 -5.17 3.73 -43.31
C LEU A 405 -5.33 5.23 -42.96
N LYS A 406 -4.59 5.76 -41.98
CA LYS A 406 -4.69 7.16 -41.58
C LYS A 406 -3.61 8.07 -42.15
N ASN A 407 -2.52 7.49 -42.66
CA ASN A 407 -1.49 8.25 -43.39
C ASN A 407 -1.81 8.47 -44.88
N ASP A 408 -2.84 7.82 -45.43
CA ASP A 408 -3.35 8.07 -46.79
C ASP A 408 -4.52 9.08 -46.82
N VAL A 409 -4.91 9.65 -45.67
CA VAL A 409 -5.86 10.77 -45.58
C VAL A 409 -5.36 11.79 -44.56
N CYS A 410 -4.26 12.46 -44.89
CA CYS A 410 -3.93 13.83 -44.47
C CYS A 410 -2.97 14.44 -45.50
#